data_AF-A0A832M1N7-F1
#
_entry.id   AF-A0A832M1N7-F1
#
_cell.length_a   1.000
_cell.length_b   1.000
_cell.length_c   1.000
_cell.angle_alpha   90.00
_cell.angle_beta   90.00
_cell.angle_gamma   90.00
#
_symmetry.space_group_name_H-M   'P 1'
#
loop_
_entity.id
_entity.type
_entity.pdbx_description
1 polymer ?
#
loop_
_entity_poly.entity_id
_entity_poly.type
_entity_poly.pdbx_seq_one_letter_code
_entity_poly.pdbx_strand_id
1 'polypeptide(L)'
;MRLQTKTIASLDETSVHGLTVIDAAGTRLASDGDVFSRAISNALVGNSLETPVFRVGVYVELWSSVQCLAAVAGHAKVEVNGVKCGTWRALPIPAGGEVRVLADEGEAYLAFSGLSGQLGPVEPGERFYVKPVEDFGADLSARYVPPTLLNEYFNGGARDVLLEKILRHLRLACEMAKRGAKLVRVRVGGKIFDVWVEEVR
;
A
#
# COMPACT_ATOMS: atom_id res chain seq x y z
N MET A 1 -8.80 32.89 -30.48
CA MET A 1 -8.95 32.64 -29.03
C MET A 1 -9.28 31.15 -28.85
N ARG A 2 -8.26 30.31 -28.61
CA ARG A 2 -8.44 28.85 -28.44
C ARG A 2 -8.69 28.56 -26.97
N LEU A 3 -9.87 28.06 -26.64
CA LEU A 3 -10.18 27.51 -25.32
C LEU A 3 -9.39 26.21 -25.16
N GLN A 4 -8.45 26.18 -24.23
CA GLN A 4 -7.80 24.94 -23.79
C GLN A 4 -8.79 24.16 -22.94
N THR A 5 -9.27 23.04 -23.45
CA THR A 5 -10.00 22.04 -22.69
C THR A 5 -9.04 21.44 -21.67
N LYS A 6 -9.17 21.82 -20.40
CA LYS A 6 -8.53 21.11 -19.29
C LYS A 6 -9.15 19.71 -19.23
N THR A 7 -8.37 18.69 -19.56
CA THR A 7 -8.70 17.30 -19.26
C THR A 7 -8.80 17.16 -17.75
N ILE A 8 -10.02 17.14 -17.23
CA ILE A 8 -10.29 16.72 -15.86
C ILE A 8 -10.01 15.22 -15.85
N ALA A 9 -8.96 14.79 -15.13
CA ALA A 9 -8.76 13.39 -14.83
C ALA A 9 -10.05 12.87 -14.19
N SER A 10 -10.70 11.92 -14.84
CA SER A 10 -11.93 11.30 -14.36
C SER A 10 -11.66 10.72 -12.97
N LEU A 11 -12.22 11.36 -11.94
CA LEU A 11 -12.41 10.72 -10.65
C LEU A 11 -13.15 9.41 -10.92
N ASP A 12 -12.57 8.27 -10.54
CA ASP A 12 -13.28 6.99 -10.52
C ASP A 12 -14.54 7.23 -9.70
N GLU A 13 -15.73 7.08 -10.32
CA GLU A 13 -17.05 7.47 -9.77
C GLU A 13 -17.37 6.76 -8.44
N THR A 14 -16.53 5.80 -8.04
CA THR A 14 -16.60 5.05 -6.78
C THR A 14 -15.82 5.66 -5.61
N SER A 15 -15.04 6.72 -5.85
CA SER A 15 -14.18 7.33 -4.82
C SER A 15 -14.97 8.27 -3.91
N VAL A 16 -14.78 8.13 -2.60
CA VAL A 16 -15.45 8.97 -1.58
C VAL A 16 -14.42 9.65 -0.70
N HIS A 17 -14.76 10.76 -0.06
CA HIS A 17 -13.96 11.36 1.02
C HIS A 17 -13.95 10.45 2.25
N GLY A 18 -13.21 9.35 2.12
CA GLY A 18 -13.17 8.28 3.09
C GLY A 18 -12.14 8.52 4.18
N LEU A 19 -11.10 9.30 3.93
CA LEU A 19 -10.03 9.57 4.89
C LEU A 19 -10.11 10.98 5.44
N THR A 20 -9.92 11.11 6.75
CA THR A 20 -9.73 12.38 7.46
C THR A 20 -8.43 12.33 8.23
N VAL A 21 -7.63 13.38 8.15
CA VAL A 21 -6.39 13.53 8.93
C VAL A 21 -6.77 13.92 10.36
N ILE A 22 -6.36 13.11 11.33
CA ILE A 22 -6.46 13.45 12.74
C ILE A 22 -5.30 14.35 13.12
N ASP A 23 -4.07 13.91 12.81
CA ASP A 23 -2.85 14.66 13.07
C ASP A 23 -1.74 14.25 12.09
N ALA A 24 -0.79 15.14 11.83
CA ALA A 24 0.30 14.89 10.90
C ALA A 24 1.49 15.82 11.16
N ALA A 25 2.71 15.27 11.05
CA ALA A 25 3.93 16.07 10.99
C ALA A 25 4.88 15.52 9.92
N GLY A 26 5.45 16.42 9.11
CA GLY A 26 6.35 16.05 8.03
C GLY A 26 5.72 15.12 6.99
N THR A 27 4.39 15.10 6.88
CA THR A 27 3.65 14.24 5.94
C THR A 27 3.14 15.07 4.76
N ARG A 28 3.22 14.49 3.56
CA ARG A 28 2.77 15.11 2.31
C ARG A 28 2.04 14.10 1.44
N LEU A 29 0.99 14.51 0.73
CA LEU A 29 0.48 13.74 -0.39
C LEU A 29 1.35 14.05 -1.61
N ALA A 30 1.96 13.03 -2.21
CA ALA A 30 2.98 13.22 -3.23
C ALA A 30 3.01 12.10 -4.28
N SER A 31 3.55 12.44 -5.46
CA SER A 31 3.85 11.52 -6.56
C SER A 31 5.36 11.46 -6.86
N ASP A 32 6.19 12.08 -6.03
CA ASP A 32 7.65 12.11 -6.11
C ASP A 32 8.29 11.24 -5.00
N GLY A 33 9.62 11.29 -4.87
CA GLY A 33 10.37 10.51 -3.89
C GLY A 33 10.90 9.18 -4.42
N ASP A 34 11.08 8.20 -3.53
CA ASP A 34 11.57 6.86 -3.87
C ASP A 34 10.53 6.09 -4.70
N VAL A 35 10.81 6.00 -6.00
CA VAL A 35 9.93 5.37 -6.99
C VAL A 35 9.61 3.93 -6.62
N PHE A 36 10.58 3.19 -6.10
CA PHE A 36 10.41 1.78 -5.75
C PHE A 36 9.39 1.61 -4.63
N SER A 37 9.58 2.30 -3.50
CA SER A 37 8.69 2.19 -2.34
C SER A 37 7.27 2.66 -2.65
N ARG A 38 7.13 3.75 -3.43
CA ARG A 38 5.83 4.24 -3.92
C ARG A 38 5.13 3.21 -4.82
N ALA A 39 5.85 2.65 -5.80
CA ALA A 39 5.27 1.66 -6.70
C ALA A 39 4.81 0.40 -5.95
N ILE A 40 5.61 -0.09 -5.00
CA ILE A 40 5.27 -1.27 -4.22
C ILE A 40 4.08 -1.03 -3.29
N SER A 41 4.05 0.08 -2.54
CA SER A 41 2.90 0.37 -1.66
C SER A 41 1.60 0.48 -2.47
N ASN A 42 1.63 1.12 -3.63
CA ASN A 42 0.49 1.16 -4.56
C ASN A 42 0.09 -0.23 -5.07
N ALA A 43 1.05 -1.04 -5.52
CA ALA A 43 0.77 -2.38 -6.03
C ALA A 43 0.10 -3.27 -4.98
N LEU A 44 0.52 -3.17 -3.71
CA LEU A 44 -0.03 -3.95 -2.60
C LEU A 44 -1.53 -3.67 -2.39
N VAL A 45 -1.99 -2.43 -2.59
CA VAL A 45 -3.41 -2.05 -2.48
C VAL A 45 -4.16 -2.11 -3.81
N GLY A 46 -3.52 -2.55 -4.90
CA GLY A 46 -4.13 -2.70 -6.21
C GLY A 46 -4.29 -1.41 -7.01
N ASN A 47 -3.52 -0.36 -6.68
CA ASN A 47 -3.52 0.88 -7.43
C ASN A 47 -2.65 0.81 -8.69
N SER A 48 -2.79 1.81 -9.56
CA SER A 48 -1.73 2.15 -10.52
C SER A 48 -0.45 2.51 -9.78
N LEU A 49 0.71 2.13 -10.32
CA LEU A 49 2.01 2.41 -9.69
C LEU A 49 2.25 3.92 -9.50
N GLU A 50 1.61 4.75 -10.34
CA GLU A 50 1.76 6.20 -10.33
C GLU A 50 0.78 6.95 -9.42
N THR A 51 -0.14 6.24 -8.76
CA THR A 51 -1.11 6.85 -7.85
C THR A 51 -0.36 7.61 -6.73
N PRO A 52 -0.82 8.82 -6.33
CA PRO A 52 -0.23 9.54 -5.21
C PRO A 52 -0.26 8.72 -3.91
N VAL A 53 0.75 8.92 -3.07
CA VAL A 53 0.85 8.28 -1.75
C VAL A 53 1.13 9.33 -0.68
N PHE A 54 0.82 9.02 0.56
CA PHE A 54 1.35 9.80 1.68
C PHE A 54 2.83 9.46 1.86
N ARG A 55 3.67 10.47 1.66
CA ARG A 55 5.09 10.44 2.01
C ARG A 55 5.22 10.95 3.44
N VAL A 56 5.47 10.02 4.36
CA VAL A 56 5.49 10.25 5.80
C VAL A 56 6.94 10.42 6.25
N GLY A 57 7.34 11.65 6.58
CA GLY A 57 8.68 11.96 7.08
C GLY A 57 8.80 11.91 8.60
N VAL A 58 7.71 12.18 9.34
CA VAL A 58 7.67 12.00 10.80
C VAL A 58 6.50 11.10 11.17
N TYR A 59 5.26 11.58 11.10
CA TYR A 59 4.09 10.76 11.37
C TYR A 59 2.82 11.23 10.66
N VAL A 60 1.85 10.33 10.58
CA VAL A 60 0.46 10.64 10.22
C VAL A 60 -0.50 9.75 11.01
N GLU A 61 -1.60 10.34 11.45
CA GLU A 61 -2.75 9.67 12.05
C GLU A 61 -3.99 9.98 11.20
N LEU A 62 -4.65 8.94 10.72
CA LEU A 62 -5.77 9.02 9.79
C LEU A 62 -6.95 8.23 10.33
N TRP A 63 -8.15 8.76 10.14
CA TRP A 63 -9.40 8.04 10.35
C TRP A 63 -10.08 7.74 9.03
N SER A 64 -10.58 6.52 8.86
CA SER A 64 -11.32 6.10 7.68
C SER A 64 -12.81 5.94 7.98
N SER A 65 -13.68 6.64 7.26
CA SER A 65 -15.14 6.48 7.32
C SER A 65 -15.64 5.25 6.56
N VAL A 66 -14.80 4.66 5.72
CA VAL A 66 -15.13 3.52 4.86
C VAL A 66 -14.15 2.37 5.05
N GLN A 67 -14.57 1.17 4.68
CA GLN A 67 -13.67 0.03 4.57
C GLN A 67 -12.76 0.21 3.34
N CYS A 68 -11.44 0.09 3.53
CA CYS A 68 -10.46 0.24 2.45
C CYS A 68 -9.18 -0.58 2.73
N LEU A 69 -8.26 -0.60 1.77
CA LEU A 69 -6.93 -1.19 1.95
C LEU A 69 -5.90 -0.08 2.11
N ALA A 70 -4.93 -0.31 2.98
CA ALA A 70 -3.72 0.50 3.09
C ALA A 70 -2.46 -0.36 2.92
N ALA A 71 -1.34 0.24 2.55
CA ALA A 71 -0.03 -0.42 2.61
C ALA A 71 1.06 0.61 2.88
N VAL A 72 2.03 0.22 3.70
CA VAL A 72 3.19 1.07 4.03
C VAL A 72 4.45 0.41 3.52
N ALA A 73 5.22 1.12 2.70
CA ALA A 73 6.59 0.73 2.31
C ALA A 73 7.61 1.64 3.02
N GLY A 74 8.81 1.11 3.28
CA GLY A 74 9.86 1.80 4.04
C GLY A 74 9.97 1.34 5.51
N HIS A 75 10.84 2.02 6.26
CA HIS A 75 11.07 1.76 7.68
C HIS A 75 10.11 2.58 8.53
N ALA A 76 9.04 1.94 9.03
CA ALA A 76 8.03 2.60 9.83
C ALA A 76 7.41 1.66 10.87
N LYS A 77 6.88 2.26 11.93
CA LYS A 77 5.96 1.63 12.86
C LYS A 77 4.54 1.92 12.38
N VAL A 78 3.72 0.89 12.22
CA VAL A 78 2.36 1.01 11.72
C VAL A 78 1.40 0.41 12.74
N GLU A 79 0.33 1.13 13.03
CA GLU A 79 -0.76 0.64 13.87
C GLU A 79 -2.09 0.86 13.17
N VAL A 80 -2.98 -0.13 13.29
CA VAL A 80 -4.38 -0.03 12.86
C VAL A 80 -5.24 -0.31 14.08
N ASN A 81 -6.07 0.65 14.50
CA ASN A 81 -6.85 0.57 15.73
C ASN A 81 -6.00 0.21 16.97
N GLY A 82 -4.80 0.77 17.06
CA GLY A 82 -3.83 0.49 18.14
C GLY A 82 -3.14 -0.89 18.06
N VAL A 83 -3.44 -1.71 17.05
CA VAL A 83 -2.77 -3.00 16.83
C VAL A 83 -1.58 -2.83 15.90
N LYS A 84 -0.40 -3.22 16.38
CA LYS A 84 0.84 -3.18 15.59
C LYS A 84 0.76 -4.05 14.34
N CYS A 85 1.09 -3.45 13.21
CA CYS A 85 1.07 -4.05 11.89
C CYS A 85 2.47 -4.02 11.26
N GLY A 86 2.74 -4.97 10.36
CA GLY A 86 3.97 -4.98 9.57
C GLY A 86 3.88 -4.06 8.36
N THR A 87 5.02 -3.51 7.93
CA THR A 87 5.18 -2.84 6.63
C THR A 87 5.28 -3.86 5.49
N TRP A 88 5.33 -3.38 4.25
CA TRP A 88 5.47 -4.15 3.00
C TRP A 88 4.36 -5.19 2.78
N ARG A 89 3.16 -4.86 3.22
CA ARG A 89 1.95 -5.67 3.02
C ARG A 89 0.69 -4.80 2.96
N ALA A 90 -0.36 -5.34 2.34
CA ALA A 90 -1.69 -4.76 2.45
C ALA A 90 -2.25 -4.98 3.87
N LEU A 91 -2.91 -3.95 4.37
CA LEU A 91 -3.52 -3.85 5.68
C LEU A 91 -5.02 -3.59 5.49
N PRO A 92 -5.90 -4.40 6.10
CA PRO A 92 -7.33 -4.15 6.08
C PRO A 92 -7.65 -2.99 7.02
N ILE A 93 -8.26 -1.94 6.49
CA ILE A 93 -8.75 -0.81 7.30
C ILE A 93 -10.27 -0.90 7.34
N PRO A 94 -10.89 -1.26 8.48
CA PRO A 94 -12.33 -1.30 8.61
C PRO A 94 -12.92 0.12 8.57
N ALA A 95 -14.21 0.23 8.26
CA ALA A 95 -14.93 1.49 8.43
C ALA A 95 -14.89 1.93 9.90
N GLY A 96 -14.65 3.22 10.14
CA GLY A 96 -14.36 3.78 11.45
C GLY A 96 -12.93 3.52 11.96
N GLY A 97 -12.08 2.88 11.16
CA GLY A 97 -10.73 2.48 11.55
C GLY A 97 -9.74 3.65 11.58
N GLU A 98 -8.78 3.56 12.49
CA GLU A 98 -7.71 4.52 12.67
C GLU A 98 -6.38 3.92 12.25
N VAL A 99 -5.58 4.69 11.51
CA VAL A 99 -4.26 4.29 11.01
C VAL A 99 -3.22 5.27 11.52
N ARG A 100 -2.20 4.75 12.21
CA ARG A 100 -1.04 5.53 12.65
C ARG A 100 0.21 5.00 11.97
N VAL A 101 0.98 5.91 11.38
CA VAL A 101 2.28 5.59 10.80
C VAL A 101 3.32 6.56 11.35
N LEU A 102 4.37 6.02 11.96
CA LEU A 102 5.54 6.76 12.42
C LEU A 102 6.75 6.29 11.59
N ALA A 103 7.36 7.19 10.84
CA ALA A 103 8.61 6.92 10.14
C ALA A 103 9.76 6.78 11.14
N ASP A 104 10.62 5.77 10.96
CA ASP A 104 11.74 5.48 11.87
C ASP A 104 13.05 6.04 11.29
N GLU A 105 13.35 5.68 10.04
CA GLU A 105 14.52 6.14 9.29
C GLU A 105 14.10 6.57 7.88
N GLY A 106 14.35 7.83 7.53
CA GLY A 106 13.96 8.38 6.22
C GLY A 106 12.46 8.54 6.06
N GLU A 107 11.96 8.34 4.85
CA GLU A 107 10.54 8.50 4.52
C GLU A 107 9.85 7.14 4.35
N ALA A 108 8.62 7.04 4.85
CA ALA A 108 7.73 5.92 4.59
C ALA A 108 6.64 6.31 3.58
N TYR A 109 6.16 5.33 2.81
CA TYR A 109 5.23 5.54 1.71
C TYR A 109 3.94 4.79 2.03
N LEU A 110 2.91 5.53 2.45
CA LEU A 110 1.59 5.03 2.82
C LEU A 110 0.62 5.22 1.65
N ALA A 111 0.21 4.11 1.04
CA ALA A 111 -0.81 4.08 0.01
C ALA A 111 -2.16 3.64 0.59
N PHE A 112 -3.25 4.15 0.02
CA PHE A 112 -4.61 3.63 0.21
C PHE A 112 -5.22 3.26 -1.13
N SER A 113 -6.15 2.30 -1.14
CA SER A 113 -6.90 1.94 -2.36
C SER A 113 -7.58 3.18 -2.95
N GLY A 114 -7.28 3.51 -4.22
CA GLY A 114 -7.83 4.67 -4.92
C GLY A 114 -7.48 6.04 -4.35
N LEU A 115 -6.38 6.16 -3.59
CA LEU A 115 -5.99 7.42 -2.94
C LEU A 115 -5.88 8.57 -3.94
N SER A 116 -6.58 9.68 -3.67
CA SER A 116 -6.45 10.93 -4.42
C SER A 116 -6.82 12.14 -3.56
N GLY A 117 -6.34 13.31 -3.98
CA GLY A 117 -6.57 14.57 -3.29
C GLY A 117 -5.61 15.65 -3.77
N GLN A 118 -5.59 16.77 -3.06
CA GLN A 118 -4.64 17.85 -3.35
C GLN A 118 -3.23 17.43 -2.94
N LEU A 119 -2.29 17.48 -3.89
CA LEU A 119 -0.88 17.24 -3.60
C LEU A 119 -0.31 18.38 -2.76
N GLY A 120 0.55 18.06 -1.80
CA GLY A 120 1.13 19.06 -0.90
C GLY A 120 1.35 18.55 0.51
N PRO A 121 1.73 19.45 1.43
CA PRO A 121 1.68 19.20 2.87
C PRO A 121 0.29 18.69 3.28
N VAL A 122 0.28 17.80 4.27
CA VAL A 122 -0.94 17.25 4.86
C VAL A 122 -1.16 17.90 6.22
N GLU A 123 -2.33 18.49 6.40
CA GLU A 123 -2.69 19.22 7.63
C GLU A 123 -3.84 18.51 8.39
N PRO A 124 -3.90 18.65 9.74
CA PRO A 124 -5.02 18.14 10.52
C PRO A 124 -6.38 18.64 10.00
N GLY A 125 -7.36 17.74 9.91
CA GLY A 125 -8.70 18.02 9.40
C GLY A 125 -8.84 17.93 7.87
N GLU A 126 -7.76 17.82 7.12
CA GLU A 126 -7.82 17.58 5.67
C GLU A 126 -8.49 16.24 5.35
N ARG A 127 -9.10 16.17 4.15
CA ARG A 127 -9.83 15.00 3.68
C ARG A 127 -9.33 14.53 2.33
N PHE A 128 -9.21 13.22 2.19
CA PHE A 128 -8.71 12.57 0.98
C PHE A 128 -9.72 11.57 0.46
N TYR A 129 -9.72 11.39 -0.85
CA TYR A 129 -10.53 10.40 -1.52
C TYR A 129 -9.86 9.04 -1.44
N VAL A 130 -10.65 8.01 -1.20
CA VAL A 130 -10.25 6.61 -1.30
C VAL A 130 -11.37 5.81 -1.96
N LYS A 131 -10.99 4.70 -2.57
CA LYS A 131 -11.90 3.71 -3.12
C LYS A 131 -12.26 2.70 -2.02
N PRO A 132 -13.54 2.59 -1.63
CA PRO A 132 -14.00 1.57 -0.70
C PRO A 132 -13.80 0.16 -1.27
N VAL A 133 -13.70 -0.83 -0.38
CA VAL A 133 -13.73 -2.25 -0.75
C VAL A 133 -14.90 -2.94 -0.05
N GLU A 134 -15.66 -3.75 -0.78
CA GLU A 134 -16.81 -4.50 -0.23
C GLU A 134 -16.36 -5.57 0.77
N ASP A 135 -15.31 -6.30 0.40
CA ASP A 135 -14.55 -7.19 1.27
C ASP A 135 -13.04 -6.97 1.03
N PHE A 136 -12.18 -7.51 1.90
CA PHE A 136 -10.74 -7.35 1.76
C PHE A 136 -10.08 -8.28 0.72
N GLY A 137 -10.86 -9.15 0.08
CA GLY A 137 -10.43 -10.10 -0.92
C GLY A 137 -9.81 -11.38 -0.34
N ALA A 138 -10.08 -12.51 -0.98
CA ALA A 138 -9.39 -13.78 -0.70
C ALA A 138 -7.86 -13.67 -0.91
N ASP A 139 -7.41 -12.70 -1.72
CA ASP A 139 -6.00 -12.44 -2.01
C ASP A 139 -5.30 -11.54 -0.98
N LEU A 140 -5.97 -11.02 0.06
CA LEU A 140 -5.33 -10.18 1.07
C LEU A 140 -4.07 -10.83 1.66
N SER A 141 -4.15 -12.13 1.95
CA SER A 141 -3.04 -12.91 2.51
C SER A 141 -1.83 -13.02 1.57
N ALA A 142 -2.03 -12.80 0.26
CA ALA A 142 -1.00 -12.80 -0.77
C ALA A 142 -0.40 -11.42 -1.07
N ARG A 143 -1.00 -10.35 -0.55
CA ARG A 143 -0.56 -8.97 -0.78
C ARG A 143 0.54 -8.60 0.21
N TYR A 144 1.73 -9.17 0.04
CA TYR A 144 2.93 -8.81 0.79
C TYR A 144 4.19 -9.02 -0.04
N VAL A 145 5.26 -8.31 0.31
CA VAL A 145 6.58 -8.57 -0.27
C VAL A 145 7.30 -9.64 0.56
N PRO A 146 7.74 -10.75 -0.06
CA PRO A 146 8.52 -11.77 0.64
C PRO A 146 9.79 -11.20 1.27
N PRO A 147 10.16 -11.64 2.49
CA PRO A 147 11.38 -11.19 3.16
C PRO A 147 12.66 -11.38 2.33
N THR A 148 12.73 -12.41 1.50
CA THR A 148 13.87 -12.66 0.61
C THR A 148 14.04 -11.56 -0.44
N LEU A 149 12.95 -11.02 -0.98
CA LEU A 149 12.98 -9.91 -1.94
C LEU A 149 13.22 -8.57 -1.24
N LEU A 150 12.68 -8.39 -0.03
CA LEU A 150 13.00 -7.22 0.79
C LEU A 150 14.49 -7.16 1.15
N ASN A 151 15.08 -8.28 1.51
CA ASN A 151 16.52 -8.35 1.79
C ASN A 151 17.35 -7.98 0.54
N GLU A 152 16.93 -8.40 -0.65
CA GLU A 152 17.59 -8.01 -1.91
C GLU A 152 17.52 -6.49 -2.13
N TYR A 153 16.38 -5.86 -1.80
CA TYR A 153 16.21 -4.40 -1.89
C TYR A 153 17.15 -3.66 -0.93
N PHE A 154 17.14 -4.03 0.36
CA PHE A 154 17.94 -3.35 1.38
C PHE A 154 19.45 -3.56 1.24
N ASN A 155 19.88 -4.61 0.54
CA ASN A 155 21.29 -4.87 0.25
C ASN A 155 21.77 -4.26 -1.08
N GLY A 156 21.02 -3.32 -1.67
CA GLY A 156 21.45 -2.58 -2.85
C GLY A 156 21.30 -3.32 -4.18
N GLY A 157 20.34 -4.25 -4.27
CA GLY A 157 20.01 -4.93 -5.53
C GLY A 157 19.56 -3.97 -6.64
N ALA A 158 19.61 -4.44 -7.89
CA ALA A 158 19.14 -3.68 -9.05
C ALA A 158 17.63 -3.41 -8.96
N ARG A 159 17.27 -2.17 -8.63
CA ARG A 159 15.90 -1.78 -8.23
C ARG A 159 14.84 -2.09 -9.29
N ASP A 160 15.13 -1.84 -10.56
CA ASP A 160 14.16 -2.04 -11.64
C ASP A 160 13.83 -3.53 -11.84
N VAL A 161 14.87 -4.37 -11.91
CA VAL A 161 14.70 -5.83 -12.03
C VAL A 161 13.99 -6.41 -10.82
N LEU A 162 14.31 -5.89 -9.63
CA LEU A 162 13.66 -6.32 -8.39
C LEU A 162 12.19 -5.90 -8.33
N LEU A 163 11.86 -4.69 -8.81
CA LEU A 163 10.48 -4.21 -8.87
C LEU A 163 9.64 -5.13 -9.76
N GLU A 164 10.10 -5.42 -10.97
CA GLU A 164 9.41 -6.36 -11.88
C GLU A 164 9.21 -7.74 -11.26
N LYS A 165 10.24 -8.25 -10.57
CA LYS A 165 10.20 -9.54 -9.87
C LYS A 165 9.16 -9.55 -8.76
N ILE A 166 9.07 -8.49 -7.95
CA ILE A 166 8.07 -8.36 -6.88
C ILE A 166 6.66 -8.22 -7.48
N LEU A 167 6.47 -7.38 -8.49
CA LEU A 167 5.17 -7.20 -9.14
C LEU A 167 4.66 -8.51 -9.75
N ARG A 168 5.54 -9.26 -10.41
CA ARG A 168 5.22 -10.60 -10.92
C ARG A 168 4.86 -11.56 -9.79
N HIS A 169 5.61 -11.56 -8.69
CA HIS A 169 5.32 -12.39 -7.52
C HIS A 169 3.93 -12.06 -6.94
N LEU A 170 3.66 -10.78 -6.67
CA LEU A 170 2.37 -10.31 -6.14
C LEU A 170 1.21 -10.74 -7.02
N ARG A 171 1.34 -10.55 -8.34
CA ARG A 171 0.31 -10.98 -9.30
C ARG A 171 0.02 -12.48 -9.19
N LEU A 172 1.05 -13.32 -9.30
CA LEU A 172 0.90 -14.77 -9.26
C LEU A 172 0.33 -15.24 -7.92
N ALA A 173 0.83 -14.71 -6.80
CA ALA A 173 0.36 -15.03 -5.47
C ALA A 173 -1.11 -14.65 -5.29
N CYS A 174 -1.52 -13.46 -5.74
CA CYS A 174 -2.91 -13.02 -5.67
C CYS A 174 -3.83 -13.87 -6.57
N GLU A 175 -3.39 -14.22 -7.78
CA GLU A 175 -4.13 -15.12 -8.68
C GLU A 175 -4.33 -16.50 -8.01
N MET A 176 -3.29 -17.08 -7.41
CA MET A 176 -3.37 -18.36 -6.71
C MET A 176 -4.30 -18.30 -5.49
N ALA A 177 -4.19 -17.25 -4.68
CA ALA A 177 -5.05 -17.05 -3.52
C ALA A 177 -6.53 -16.92 -3.92
N LYS A 178 -6.84 -16.23 -5.03
CA LYS A 178 -8.20 -16.15 -5.58
C LYS A 178 -8.75 -17.49 -6.05
N ARG A 179 -7.89 -18.43 -6.47
CA ARG A 179 -8.29 -19.81 -6.80
C ARG A 179 -8.43 -20.71 -5.57
N GLY A 180 -8.19 -20.19 -4.36
CA GLY A 180 -8.29 -20.94 -3.11
C GLY A 180 -7.01 -21.69 -2.73
N ALA A 181 -5.87 -21.38 -3.38
CA ALA A 181 -4.58 -21.91 -2.97
C ALA A 181 -4.25 -21.44 -1.54
N LYS A 182 -3.58 -22.31 -0.78
CA LYS A 182 -3.18 -22.01 0.60
C LYS A 182 -1.69 -21.69 0.66
N LEU A 183 -1.35 -20.68 1.46
CA LEU A 183 0.04 -20.35 1.75
C LEU A 183 0.60 -21.35 2.77
N VAL A 184 1.68 -22.03 2.41
CA VAL A 184 2.41 -22.98 3.26
C VAL A 184 3.85 -22.52 3.38
N ARG A 185 4.38 -22.56 4.60
CA ARG A 185 5.79 -22.25 4.87
C ARG A 185 6.59 -23.54 4.91
N VAL A 186 7.52 -23.69 3.98
CA VAL A 186 8.35 -24.90 3.84
C VAL A 186 9.81 -24.58 4.13
N ARG A 187 10.53 -25.56 4.69
CA ARG A 187 11.98 -25.47 4.91
C ARG A 187 12.70 -26.40 3.93
N VAL A 188 13.52 -25.85 3.04
CA VAL A 188 14.31 -26.60 2.04
C VAL A 188 15.77 -26.20 2.17
N GLY A 189 16.66 -27.17 2.46
CA GLY A 189 18.10 -26.90 2.60
C GLY A 189 18.44 -25.86 3.67
N GLY A 190 17.70 -25.83 4.79
CA GLY A 190 17.89 -24.86 5.88
C GLY A 190 17.29 -23.47 5.63
N LYS A 191 16.79 -23.19 4.42
CA LYS A 191 16.12 -21.93 4.06
C LYS A 191 14.60 -22.08 4.14
N ILE A 192 13.92 -21.01 4.54
CA ILE A 192 12.46 -20.97 4.65
C ILE A 192 11.88 -20.28 3.41
N PHE A 193 10.85 -20.90 2.83
CA PHE A 193 10.14 -20.38 1.68
C PHE A 193 8.64 -20.36 1.96
N ASP A 194 7.97 -19.31 1.46
CA ASP A 194 6.51 -19.26 1.42
C ASP A 194 6.07 -19.76 0.03
N VAL A 195 5.23 -20.80 0.01
CA VAL A 195 4.78 -21.48 -1.21
C VAL A 195 3.26 -21.54 -1.23
N TRP A 196 2.66 -21.19 -2.37
CA TRP A 196 1.22 -21.33 -2.60
C TRP A 196 0.94 -22.72 -3.17
N VAL A 197 0.07 -23.47 -2.49
CA VAL A 197 -0.29 -24.85 -2.88
C VAL A 197 -1.78 -24.90 -3.20
N GLU A 198 -2.11 -25.45 -4.36
CA GLU A 198 -3.48 -25.66 -4.83
C GLU A 198 -3.73 -27.18 -4.89
N GLU A 199 -4.89 -27.61 -4.41
CA GLU A 199 -5.30 -29.00 -4.51
C GLU A 199 -5.81 -29.26 -5.93
N VAL A 200 -5.05 -30.01 -6.73
CA VAL A 200 -5.47 -30.41 -8.07
C VAL A 200 -6.41 -31.61 -7.92
N ARG A 201 -7.69 -31.43 -8.27
CA ARG A 201 -8.68 -32.51 -8.35
C ARG A 201 -8.68 -33.16 -9.73
#